data_AF-A0A251VRW6-F1
#
_entry.id   AF-A0A251VRW6-F1
#
_cell.length_a   1.000
_cell.length_b   1.000
_cell.length_c   1.000
_cell.angle_alpha   90.00
_cell.angle_beta   90.00
_cell.angle_gamma   90.00
#
_symmetry.space_group_name_H-M   'P 1'
#
loop_
_entity.id
_entity.type
_entity.pdbx_description
1 polymer ?
#
loop_
_entity_poly.entity_id
_entity_poly.type
_entity_poly.pdbx_seq_one_letter_code
_entity_poly.pdbx_strand_id
1 'polypeptide(L)' 'MVSNDHVKIPTDGTDVWEIDAKLLKFENKFASGTFGDLYKGTYCSQKVAIKVLKPE' A
#
# COMPACT_ATOMS: atom_id res chain seq x y z
N MET A 1 -10.53 -22.76 19.34
CA MET A 1 -9.14 -22.80 18.85
C MET A 1 -8.98 -21.61 17.93
N VAL A 2 -8.37 -20.52 18.40
CA VAL A 2 -8.16 -19.31 17.58
C VAL A 2 -6.80 -19.46 16.93
N SER A 3 -6.79 -19.64 15.61
CA SER A 3 -5.56 -19.68 14.82
C SER A 3 -4.93 -18.30 14.86
N ASN A 4 -3.71 -18.25 15.38
CA ASN A 4 -2.94 -17.03 15.52
C ASN A 4 -2.29 -16.73 14.16
N ASP A 5 -3.06 -16.15 13.23
CA ASP A 5 -2.68 -15.85 11.85
C ASP A 5 -1.66 -14.69 11.77
N HIS A 6 -0.51 -14.86 12.44
CA HIS A 6 0.63 -13.98 12.24
C HIS A 6 1.22 -14.29 10.87
N VAL A 7 1.06 -13.33 9.95
CA VAL A 7 1.71 -13.35 8.65
C VAL A 7 3.23 -13.46 8.89
N LYS A 8 3.81 -14.61 8.58
CA LYS A 8 5.26 -14.78 8.57
C LYS A 8 5.82 -13.89 7.48
N ILE A 9 6.77 -13.04 7.84
CA ILE A 9 7.41 -12.09 6.92
C ILE A 9 8.64 -12.82 6.30
N PRO A 10 8.61 -13.26 5.01
CA PRO A 10 9.81 -13.68 4.29
C PRO A 10 11.02 -12.75 4.46
N THR A 11 12.19 -13.34 4.71
CA THR A 11 13.48 -12.65 4.88
C THR A 11 14.42 -12.84 3.67
N ASP A 12 13.91 -13.34 2.54
CA ASP A 12 14.68 -13.71 1.33
C ASP A 12 15.09 -12.50 0.47
N GLY A 13 15.32 -11.34 1.09
CA GLY A 13 15.78 -10.12 0.41
C GLY A 13 14.78 -9.44 -0.52
N THR A 14 13.59 -10.01 -0.71
CA THR A 14 12.41 -9.30 -1.22
C THR A 14 11.55 -8.98 -0.01
N ASP A 15 11.61 -7.73 0.48
CA ASP A 15 10.82 -7.34 1.64
C ASP A 15 9.34 -7.63 1.36
N VAL A 16 8.67 -8.33 2.27
CA VAL A 16 7.25 -8.78 2.15
C VAL A 16 6.28 -7.61 1.96
N TRP A 17 6.75 -6.42 2.30
CA TRP A 17 6.04 -5.16 2.19
C TRP A 17 6.17 -4.53 0.80
N GLU A 18 7.04 -5.06 -0.06
CA GLU A 18 7.18 -4.60 -1.44
C GLU A 18 6.03 -5.12 -2.30
N ILE A 19 5.57 -4.24 -3.18
CA ILE A 19 4.53 -4.53 -4.15
C ILE A 19 5.07 -4.26 -5.55
N ASP A 20 4.56 -4.97 -6.55
CA ASP A 20 4.81 -4.56 -7.93
C ASP A 20 4.03 -3.26 -8.20
N ALA A 21 4.74 -2.14 -8.20
CA ALA A 21 4.17 -0.82 -8.44
C ALA A 21 3.43 -0.72 -9.79
N LYS A 22 3.74 -1.57 -10.78
CA LYS A 22 3.03 -1.61 -12.07
C LYS A 22 1.59 -2.09 -11.93
N LEU A 23 1.30 -2.87 -10.89
CA LEU A 23 -0.05 -3.37 -10.58
C LEU A 23 -0.86 -2.39 -9.73
N LEU A 24 -0.21 -1.35 -9.17
CA LEU A 24 -0.86 -0.30 -8.39
C LEU A 24 -1.43 0.77 -9.32
N LYS A 25 -2.75 0.95 -9.28
CA LYS A 25 -3.46 1.95 -10.09
C LYS A 25 -4.00 3.05 -9.20
N PHE A 26 -3.62 4.29 -9.51
CA PHE A 26 -4.19 5.48 -8.89
C PHE A 26 -5.56 5.80 -9.48
N GLU A 27 -6.49 6.21 -8.63
CA GLU A 27 -7.78 6.77 -9.01
C GLU A 27 -7.85 8.23 -8.53
N ASN A 28 -8.97 8.64 -7.94
CA ASN A 28 -9.17 10.00 -7.47
C ASN A 28 -8.38 10.30 -6.19
N LYS A 29 -7.86 11.53 -6.10
CA LYS A 29 -7.35 12.07 -4.84
C LYS A 29 -8.51 12.19 -3.86
N PHE A 30 -8.32 11.64 -2.68
CA PHE A 30 -9.30 11.65 -1.60
C PHE A 30 -9.05 12.82 -0.64
N ALA A 31 -7.78 13.11 -0.33
CA ALA A 31 -7.41 14.21 0.58
C ALA A 31 -6.01 14.74 0.30
N SER A 32 -5.73 15.95 0.78
CA SER A 32 -4.39 16.53 0.87
C SER A 32 -4.10 16.91 2.31
N GLY A 33 -2.94 16.50 2.81
CA GLY A 33 -2.46 16.81 4.14
C GLY A 33 -1.13 17.57 4.11
N THR A 34 -0.65 17.93 5.29
CA THR A 34 0.64 18.58 5.48
C THR A 34 1.79 17.74 4.92
N PHE A 35 1.77 16.42 5.16
CA PHE A 35 2.86 15.51 4.80
C PHE A 35 2.68 14.76 3.47
N GLY A 36 1.56 14.98 2.77
CA GLY A 36 1.29 14.17 1.58
C GLY A 36 -0.16 14.17 1.14
N ASP A 37 -0.39 13.47 0.03
CA ASP A 37 -1.69 13.31 -0.60
C ASP A 37 -2.18 11.87 -0.46
N LEU A 38 -3.48 11.71 -0.22
CA LEU A 38 -4.12 10.40 -0.13
C LEU A 38 -4.98 10.18 -1.38
N TYR A 39 -4.77 9.07 -2.05
CA TYR A 39 -5.51 8.65 -3.23
C TYR A 39 -6.26 7.36 -2.94
N LYS A 40 -7.41 7.21 -3.59
CA LYS A 40 -8.02 5.90 -3.78
C LYS A 40 -7.28 5.19 -4.93
N GLY A 41 -7.21 3.87 -4.88
CA GLY A 41 -6.60 3.09 -5.94
C GLY A 41 -7.04 1.63 -5.94
N THR A 42 -6.45 0.87 -6.85
CA THR A 42 -6.59 -0.59 -6.88
C THR A 42 -5.23 -1.27 -6.99
N TYR A 43 -5.09 -2.42 -6.33
CA TYR A 43 -3.94 -3.32 -6.42
C TYR A 43 -4.45 -4.75 -6.50
N CYS A 44 -4.08 -5.51 -7.54
CA CYS A 44 -4.57 -6.87 -7.77
C CYS A 44 -6.11 -6.99 -7.65
N SER A 45 -6.83 -6.05 -8.28
CA SER A 45 -8.30 -5.94 -8.24
C SER A 45 -8.91 -5.61 -6.86
N GLN A 46 -8.09 -5.37 -5.84
CA GLN A 46 -8.53 -4.96 -4.50
C GLN A 46 -8.46 -3.44 -4.37
N LYS A 47 -9.45 -2.84 -3.69
CA LYS A 47 -9.44 -1.39 -3.40
C LYS A 47 -8.42 -1.08 -2.31
N VAL A 48 -7.60 -0.05 -2.52
CA VAL A 48 -6.55 0.37 -1.58
C VAL A 48 -6.53 1.89 -1.40
N ALA A 49 -5.88 2.33 -0.33
CA ALA A 49 -5.51 3.73 -0.12
C ALA A 49 -4.02 3.91 -0.42
N ILE A 50 -3.67 4.94 -1.19
CA ILE A 50 -2.29 5.23 -1.59
C ILE A 50 -1.90 6.58 -1.00
N LYS A 51 -0.93 6.59 -0.07
CA LYS A 51 -0.40 7.81 0.53
C LYS A 51 0.91 8.19 -0.17
N VAL A 52 0.89 9.31 -0.88
CA VAL A 52 2.07 9.89 -1.53
C VAL A 52 2.65 10.95 -0.61
N LEU A 53 3.90 10.78 -0.19
CA LEU A 53 4.59 11.74 0.67
C LEU A 53 5.10 12.92 -0.16
N LYS A 54 5.05 14.12 0.41
CA LYS A 54 5.70 15.30 -0.20
C LYS A 54 7.22 15.20 -0.04
N PRO A 55 8.01 15.76 -0.97
CA PRO A 55 9.44 15.95 -0.76
C PRO A 55 9.69 16.79 0.48
N GLU A 56 10.83 16.58 1.13
CA GLU A 56 11.33 17.38 2.26
C GLU A 56 11.77 18.77 1.82
#